data_AF-A0A969GLV6-F1
#
_entry.id   AF-A0A969GLV6-F1
#
_cell.length_a   1.000
_cell.length_b   1.000
_cell.length_c   1.000
_cell.angle_alpha   90.00
_cell.angle_beta   90.00
_cell.angle_gamma   90.00
#
_symmetry.space_group_name_H-M   'P 1'
#
loop_
_entity.id
_entity.type
_entity.pdbx_description
1 polymer ?
#
loop_
_entity_poly.entity_id
_entity_poly.type
_entity_poly.pdbx_seq_one_letter_code
_entity_poly.pdbx_strand_id
1 'polypeptide(L)' 'MSEKSGKRSKAYRTSATVALILAVLTVIEYFIAINMDSAVLLMLIALLKAVAVMNYFMHISRLWTQEGEH' A
#
# COMPACT_ATOMS: atom_id res chain seq x y z
N MET A 1 -20.21 29.41 -7.33
CA MET A 1 -19.56 28.40 -8.19
C MET A 1 -18.31 27.88 -7.48
N SER A 2 -18.40 26.66 -6.93
CA SER A 2 -17.33 25.71 -6.55
C SER A 2 -16.26 26.07 -5.49
N GLU A 3 -16.61 25.88 -4.21
CA GLU A 3 -15.67 25.82 -3.07
C GLU A 3 -15.27 24.36 -2.71
N LYS A 4 -15.01 23.50 -3.71
CA LYS A 4 -14.73 22.06 -3.47
C LYS A 4 -13.35 21.57 -3.96
N SER A 5 -12.32 22.42 -3.98
CA SER A 5 -10.99 22.03 -4.46
C SER A 5 -10.12 21.30 -3.40
N GLY A 6 -10.31 21.56 -2.10
CA GLY A 6 -9.36 21.09 -1.08
C GLY A 6 -9.47 19.61 -0.63
N LYS A 7 -10.61 18.93 -0.83
CA LYS A 7 -10.84 17.59 -0.28
C LYS A 7 -10.35 16.43 -1.16
N ARG A 8 -10.13 16.64 -2.46
CA ARG A 8 -9.64 15.59 -3.37
C ARG A 8 -8.15 15.32 -3.22
N SER A 9 -7.35 16.32 -2.84
CA SER A 9 -5.89 16.22 -2.74
C SER A 9 -5.40 15.25 -1.65
N LYS A 10 -6.08 15.17 -0.50
CA LYS A 10 -5.63 14.31 0.62
C LYS A 10 -5.71 12.81 0.30
N ALA A 11 -6.73 12.37 -0.43
CA ALA A 11 -6.89 10.97 -0.79
C ALA A 11 -5.82 10.47 -1.78
N TYR A 12 -5.43 11.32 -2.74
CA TYR A 12 -4.36 10.99 -3.68
C TYR A 12 -2.97 10.91 -3.03
N ARG A 13 -2.73 11.67 -1.96
CA ARG A 13 -1.45 11.63 -1.23
C ARG A 13 -1.24 10.29 -0.52
N THR A 14 -2.29 9.76 0.11
CA THR A 14 -2.21 8.47 0.83
C THR A 14 -1.88 7.32 -0.12
N SER A 15 -2.57 7.21 -1.26
CA SER A 15 -2.29 6.15 -2.24
C SER A 15 -0.91 6.29 -2.88
N ALA A 16 -0.45 7.52 -3.15
CA ALA A 16 0.89 7.78 -3.68
C ALA A 16 1.99 7.38 -2.69
N THR A 17 1.84 7.66 -1.39
CA THR A 17 2.82 7.25 -0.37
C THR A 17 2.89 5.72 -0.26
N VAL A 18 1.75 5.03 -0.28
CA VAL A 18 1.73 3.56 -0.21
C VAL A 18 2.33 2.95 -1.48
N ALA A 19 2.02 3.49 -2.66
CA ALA A 19 2.64 3.06 -3.91
C ALA A 19 4.17 3.19 -3.86
N LEU A 20 4.69 4.28 -3.27
CA LEU A 20 6.12 4.49 -3.10
C LEU A 20 6.74 3.45 -2.14
N ILE A 21 6.08 3.15 -1.02
CA ILE A 21 6.51 2.09 -0.09
C ILE A 21 6.57 0.73 -0.79
N LEU A 22 5.54 0.37 -1.56
CA LEU A 22 5.49 -0.88 -2.33
C LEU A 22 6.58 -0.94 -3.40
N ALA A 23 6.87 0.18 -4.07
CA ALA A 23 7.94 0.27 -5.04
C ALA A 23 9.31 0.00 -4.39
N VAL A 24 9.60 0.62 -3.24
CA VAL A 24 10.84 0.37 -2.47
C VAL A 24 10.94 -1.09 -2.04
N LEU A 25 9.84 -1.67 -1.53
CA LEU A 25 9.80 -3.08 -1.13
C LEU A 25 10.10 -4.01 -2.32
N THR A 26 9.71 -3.61 -3.53
CA THR A 26 9.96 -4.36 -4.77
C THR A 26 11.41 -4.29 -5.22
N VAL A 27 12.05 -3.13 -5.06
CA VAL A 27 13.50 -3.00 -5.31
C VAL A 27 14.28 -3.91 -4.37
N ILE A 28 13.94 -3.90 -3.07
CA ILE A 28 14.60 -4.77 -2.07
C ILE A 28 14.41 -6.25 -2.42
N GLU A 29 13.19 -6.65 -2.78
CA GLU A 29 12.91 -8.02 -3.21
C GLU A 29 13.75 -8.44 -4.42
N TYR A 30 13.87 -7.57 -5.42
CA TYR A 30 14.67 -7.84 -6.62
C TYR A 30 16.15 -8.10 -6.26
N PHE A 31 16.72 -7.32 -5.34
CA PHE A 31 18.08 -7.57 -4.85
C PHE A 31 18.20 -8.91 -4.11
N ILE A 32 17.22 -9.28 -3.27
CA ILE A 32 17.22 -10.57 -2.57
C ILE A 32 17.09 -11.73 -3.56
N ALA A 33 16.22 -11.59 -4.58
CA ALA A 33 16.02 -12.59 -5.62
C ALA A 33 17.33 -12.92 -6.34
N ILE A 34 18.08 -11.89 -6.75
CA ILE A 34 19.35 -12.06 -7.47
C ILE A 34 20.44 -12.70 -6.60
N ASN A 35 20.49 -12.37 -5.30
CA ASN A 35 21.61 -12.77 -4.44
C ASN A 35 21.39 -14.08 -3.69
N MET A 36 20.13 -14.46 -3.41
CA MET A 36 19.83 -15.59 -2.53
C MET A 36 19.03 -16.72 -3.21
N ASP A 37 18.46 -16.48 -4.40
CA ASP A 37 17.74 -17.46 -5.24
C ASP A 37 16.71 -18.34 -4.48
N SER A 38 16.15 -17.80 -3.38
CA SER A 38 15.27 -18.53 -2.47
C SER A 38 13.82 -18.18 -2.76
N ALA A 39 13.13 -19.09 -3.44
CA ALA A 39 11.69 -18.96 -3.76
C ALA A 39 10.81 -18.76 -2.50
N VAL A 40 11.23 -19.31 -1.35
CA VAL A 40 10.50 -19.17 -0.07
C VAL A 40 10.55 -17.73 0.43
N LEU A 41 11.72 -17.07 0.36
CA LEU A 41 11.85 -15.67 0.77
C LEU A 41 11.04 -14.73 -0.13
N LEU A 42 11.03 -14.99 -1.44
CA LEU A 42 10.22 -14.24 -2.39
C LEU A 42 8.72 -14.41 -2.12
N MET A 43 8.26 -15.63 -1.83
CA MET A 43 6.87 -15.88 -1.45
C MET A 43 6.45 -15.13 -0.17
N LEU A 44 7.33 -15.07 0.84
CA LEU A 44 7.05 -14.29 2.06
C LEU A 44 6.95 -12.79 1.78
N ILE A 45 7.82 -12.24 0.94
CA ILE A 45 7.78 -10.83 0.56
C ILE A 45 6.54 -10.53 -0.29
N ALA A 46 6.16 -11.43 -1.21
CA ALA A 46 4.94 -11.33 -1.98
C ALA A 46 3.68 -11.32 -1.08
N LEU A 47 3.65 -12.15 -0.03
CA LEU A 47 2.57 -12.15 0.97
C LEU A 47 2.49 -10.82 1.74
N LEU A 48 3.63 -10.27 2.18
CA LEU A 48 3.66 -8.96 2.85
C LEU A 48 3.11 -7.84 1.95
N LYS A 49 3.44 -7.87 0.65
CA LYS A 49 2.87 -6.93 -0.33
C LYS A 49 1.37 -7.11 -0.48
N ALA A 50 0.88 -8.33 -0.55
CA ALA A 50 -0.55 -8.61 -0.66
C ALA A 50 -1.31 -8.04 0.53
N VAL A 51 -0.81 -8.23 1.76
CA VAL A 51 -1.40 -7.67 2.98
C VAL A 51 -1.36 -6.14 2.98
N ALA A 52 -0.24 -5.53 2.57
CA ALA A 52 -0.14 -4.07 2.44
C ALA A 52 -1.12 -3.51 1.41
N VAL A 53 -1.22 -4.13 0.23
CA VAL A 53 -2.17 -3.71 -0.81
C VAL A 53 -3.61 -3.87 -0.33
N MET A 54 -3.96 -4.96 0.34
CA MET A 54 -5.30 -5.16 0.90
C MET A 54 -5.67 -4.09 1.94
N ASN A 55 -4.75 -3.77 2.85
CA ASN A 55 -5.01 -2.76 3.88
C ASN A 55 -5.17 -1.35 3.31
N TYR A 56 -4.32 -0.97 2.34
CA TYR A 56 -4.25 0.43 1.88
C TYR A 56 -5.06 0.72 0.60
N PHE A 57 -5.09 -0.20 -0.36
CA PHE A 57 -5.81 0.00 -1.63
C PHE A 57 -7.21 -0.60 -1.62
N MET A 58 -7.43 -1.69 -0.89
CA MET A 58 -8.67 -2.47 -0.97
C MET A 58 -9.76 -2.03 0.03
N HIS A 59 -9.56 -0.91 0.75
CA HIS A 59 -10.58 -0.24 1.56
C HIS A 59 -11.02 -0.91 2.88
N ILE A 60 -10.34 -1.95 3.38
CA ILE A 60 -10.60 -2.48 4.74
C ILE A 60 -10.44 -1.38 5.82
N SER A 61 -9.43 -0.51 5.70
CA SER A 61 -9.26 0.63 6.62
C SER A 61 -10.41 1.65 6.55
N ARG A 62 -11.08 1.80 5.40
CA ARG A 62 -12.22 2.72 5.24
C ARG A 62 -13.51 2.15 5.80
N LEU A 63 -13.64 0.82 5.88
CA LEU A 63 -14.74 0.16 6.58
C LEU A 63 -14.61 0.38 8.10
N TRP A 64 -13.40 0.32 8.66
CA TRP A 64 -13.15 0.54 10.08
C TRP A 64 -13.19 2.01 10.54
N THR A 65 -13.05 2.97 9.63
CA THR A 65 -13.11 4.41 9.95
C THR A 65 -14.55 4.96 9.92
N GLN A 66 -15.51 4.20 9.39
CA GLN A 66 -16.92 4.63 9.32
C GLN A 66 -17.75 4.24 10.56
N GLU A 67 -17.17 3.53 11.52
CA GLU A 67 -17.89 2.95 12.67
C GLU A 67 -17.53 3.62 14.01
N GLY A 68 -16.97 4.83 13.96
CA GLY A 68 -16.55 5.60 15.15
C GLY A 68 -17.11 7.02 15.25
N GLU A 69 -18.08 7.40 14.41
CA GLU A 69 -18.90 8.61 14.66
C GLU A 69 -20.25 8.18 15.24
N HIS A 70 -20.31 7.94 16.55
CA HIS A 70 -21.51 8.11 17.38
C HIS A 70 -21.07 8.64 18.75
#